data_AF-A1BFS8-F1
#
_entry.id   AF-A1BFS8-F1
#
_cell.length_a   1.000
_cell.length_b   1.000
_cell.length_c   1.000
_cell.angle_alpha   90.00
_cell.angle_beta   90.00
_cell.angle_gamma   90.00
#
_symmetry.space_group_name_H-M   'P 1'
#
loop_
_entity.id
_entity.type
_entity.pdbx_description
1 polymer ?
#
loop_
_entity_poly.entity_id
_entity_poly.type
_entity_poly.pdbx_seq_one_letter_code
_entity_poly.pdbx_strand_id
1 'polypeptide(L)'
;MLEKEGPFGLYMGMNISDVDGEMIEDTGAGACFYSSLSKGHSAFNDYMLLFSKSRGLYRIFANGRSINSDFSGVGFRACFDKMMTSLTVIYGDCFFLDSFKGEYPGNWMELMCDHELHYTVAWEKRFDSCLKHSIRKIMLVSDIESYNSGKYSLIYSFENDNEADSEMQNTDNDIL
;
A
#
# COMPACT_ATOMS: atom_id res chain seq x y z
N MET A 1 1.46 -26.01 -5.30
CA MET A 1 2.25 -25.41 -4.19
C MET A 1 1.85 -23.96 -4.10
N LEU A 2 1.45 -23.48 -2.92
CA LEU A 2 1.29 -22.04 -2.69
C LEU A 2 2.68 -21.39 -2.83
N GLU A 3 2.75 -20.34 -3.64
CA GLU A 3 3.99 -19.60 -3.86
C GLU A 3 4.35 -18.88 -2.54
N LYS A 4 5.41 -19.35 -1.85
CA LYS A 4 5.91 -18.72 -0.61
C LYS A 4 6.87 -17.57 -0.91
N GLU A 5 6.49 -16.73 -1.86
CA GLU A 5 7.23 -15.56 -2.29
C GLU A 5 6.25 -14.41 -2.50
N GLY A 6 6.66 -13.18 -2.17
CA GLY A 6 5.82 -12.00 -2.29
C GLY A 6 6.48 -10.76 -1.68
N PRO A 7 5.79 -9.61 -1.72
CA PRO A 7 6.35 -8.32 -1.32
C PRO A 7 6.81 -8.36 0.14
N PHE A 8 8.00 -7.82 0.39
CA PHE A 8 8.61 -7.78 1.73
C PHE A 8 8.79 -9.16 2.40
N GLY A 9 8.84 -10.24 1.60
CA GLY A 9 8.92 -11.61 2.13
C GLY A 9 7.58 -12.18 2.61
N LEU A 10 6.50 -11.42 2.46
CA LEU A 10 5.16 -11.79 2.86
C LEU A 10 4.40 -12.44 1.69
N TYR A 11 3.49 -13.36 1.99
CA TYR A 11 2.69 -14.05 0.97
C TYR A 11 1.25 -14.25 1.45
N MET A 12 0.34 -14.44 0.48
CA MET A 12 -1.07 -14.68 0.73
C MET A 12 -1.28 -15.87 1.68
N GLY A 13 -2.03 -15.64 2.76
CA GLY A 13 -2.36 -16.64 3.76
C GLY A 13 -1.23 -17.02 4.73
N MET A 14 -0.17 -16.21 4.79
CA MET A 14 0.82 -16.31 5.86
C MET A 14 0.17 -16.15 7.24
N ASN A 15 0.56 -16.97 8.21
CA ASN A 15 0.12 -16.79 9.61
C ASN A 15 0.93 -15.69 10.27
N ILE A 16 0.33 -15.01 11.25
CA ILE A 16 1.01 -13.96 12.03
C ILE A 16 2.33 -14.46 12.67
N SER A 17 2.36 -15.71 13.16
CA SER A 17 3.55 -16.32 13.78
C SER A 17 4.69 -16.58 12.80
N ASP A 18 4.41 -16.59 11.50
CA ASP A 18 5.38 -16.86 10.44
C ASP A 18 6.00 -15.55 9.90
N VAL A 19 5.52 -14.38 10.34
CA VAL A 19 6.05 -13.07 9.94
C VAL A 19 7.40 -12.84 10.60
N ASP A 20 8.42 -12.62 9.78
CA ASP A 20 9.76 -12.30 10.21
C ASP A 20 9.97 -10.77 10.22
N GLY A 21 9.87 -10.18 11.41
CA GLY A 21 9.94 -8.74 11.63
C GLY A 21 9.74 -8.35 13.10
N GLU A 22 9.82 -7.06 13.38
CA GLU A 22 9.58 -6.51 14.71
C GLU A 22 8.13 -6.02 14.82
N MET A 23 7.26 -6.81 15.46
CA MET A 23 5.88 -6.43 15.73
C MET A 23 5.82 -5.45 16.91
N ILE A 24 5.14 -4.33 16.71
CA ILE A 24 4.96 -3.29 17.73
C ILE A 24 3.55 -3.30 18.34
N GLU A 25 2.55 -3.78 17.60
CA GLU A 25 1.17 -3.82 18.07
C GLU A 25 0.38 -4.92 17.36
N ASP A 26 -0.48 -5.61 18.13
CA ASP A 26 -1.55 -6.47 17.62
C ASP A 26 -2.86 -5.96 18.20
N THR A 27 -3.76 -5.53 17.33
CA THR A 27 -5.05 -4.95 17.75
C THR A 27 -6.02 -6.01 18.26
N GLY A 28 -5.75 -7.31 18.05
CA GLY A 28 -6.68 -8.41 18.31
C GLY A 28 -7.85 -8.49 17.33
N ALA A 29 -8.00 -7.50 16.45
CA ALA A 29 -9.03 -7.41 15.41
C ALA A 29 -8.50 -7.78 14.01
N GLY A 30 -7.35 -8.47 13.95
CA GLY A 30 -6.74 -8.90 12.69
C GLY A 30 -5.84 -7.86 12.02
N ALA A 31 -5.61 -6.70 12.63
CA ALA A 31 -4.59 -5.75 12.19
C ALA A 31 -3.36 -5.80 13.12
N CYS A 32 -2.18 -5.96 12.54
CA CYS A 32 -0.91 -6.01 13.26
C CYS A 32 0.08 -5.01 12.66
N PHE A 33 0.79 -4.29 13.50
CA PHE A 33 1.76 -3.26 13.11
C PHE A 33 3.18 -3.74 13.36
N TYR A 34 4.06 -3.47 12.40
CA TYR A 34 5.46 -3.83 12.44
C TYR A 34 6.33 -2.60 12.15
N SER A 35 7.32 -2.34 13.01
CA SER A 35 8.35 -1.31 12.77
C SER A 35 9.37 -1.76 11.71
N SER A 36 9.50 -3.06 11.48
CA SER A 36 10.37 -3.60 10.45
C SER A 36 9.95 -5.00 9.99
N LEU A 37 10.35 -5.35 8.77
CA LEU A 37 10.26 -6.69 8.20
C LEU A 37 11.65 -7.09 7.71
N SER A 38 12.03 -8.36 7.80
CA SER A 38 13.38 -8.81 7.43
C SER A 38 13.73 -8.58 5.96
N LYS A 39 12.72 -8.61 5.07
CA LYS A 39 12.83 -8.23 3.65
C LYS A 39 12.13 -6.90 3.34
N GLY A 40 11.95 -6.04 4.35
CA GLY A 40 11.41 -4.70 4.19
C GLY A 40 12.26 -3.81 3.27
N HIS A 41 11.71 -2.67 2.86
CA HIS A 41 12.39 -1.72 1.99
C HIS A 41 12.63 -0.38 2.71
N SER A 42 13.80 0.24 2.50
CA SER A 42 14.24 1.44 3.22
C SER A 42 13.37 2.68 2.99
N ALA A 43 12.56 2.68 1.92
CA ALA A 43 11.59 3.75 1.65
C ALA A 43 10.44 3.82 2.67
N PHE A 44 10.19 2.74 3.42
CA PHE A 44 9.08 2.63 4.36
C PHE A 44 9.58 2.68 5.81
N ASN A 45 8.75 3.21 6.69
CA ASN A 45 9.00 3.31 8.13
C ASN A 45 8.42 2.14 8.90
N ASP A 46 7.21 1.73 8.53
CA ASP A 46 6.43 0.73 9.23
C ASP A 46 5.45 0.06 8.26
N TYR A 47 4.84 -1.02 8.75
CA TYR A 47 3.92 -1.85 8.01
C TYR A 47 2.70 -2.17 8.86
N MET A 48 1.51 -2.03 8.29
CA MET A 48 0.28 -2.61 8.84
C MET A 48 -0.10 -3.81 7.99
N LEU A 49 -0.23 -4.96 8.65
CA LEU A 49 -0.57 -6.25 8.04
C LEU A 49 -1.97 -6.65 8.48
N LEU A 50 -2.83 -7.02 7.53
CA LEU A 50 -4.19 -7.48 7.84
C LEU A 50 -4.30 -9.00 7.65
N PHE A 51 -4.83 -9.66 8.68
CA PHE A 51 -5.01 -11.10 8.79
C PHE A 51 -6.47 -11.46 9.01
N SER A 52 -6.98 -12.38 8.22
CA SER A 52 -8.24 -13.08 8.51
C SER A 52 -7.94 -14.32 9.34
N LYS A 53 -8.85 -14.69 10.25
CA LYS A 53 -8.68 -15.90 11.08
C LYS A 53 -8.68 -17.16 10.22
N SER A 54 -9.56 -17.23 9.22
CA SER A 54 -9.67 -18.41 8.36
C SER A 54 -8.71 -18.43 7.17
N ARG A 55 -8.17 -17.27 6.77
CA ARG A 55 -7.41 -17.10 5.52
C ARG A 55 -6.00 -16.56 5.67
N GLY A 56 -5.58 -16.18 6.87
CA GLY A 56 -4.26 -15.59 7.13
C GLY A 56 -4.09 -14.19 6.50
N LEU A 57 -2.84 -13.81 6.23
CA LEU A 57 -2.50 -12.51 5.64
C LEU A 57 -3.21 -12.30 4.30
N TYR A 58 -3.84 -11.15 4.14
CA TYR A 58 -4.58 -10.82 2.91
C TYR A 58 -4.32 -9.40 2.40
N ARG A 59 -3.79 -8.50 3.24
CA ARG A 59 -3.39 -7.15 2.82
C ARG A 59 -2.15 -6.65 3.56
N ILE A 60 -1.34 -5.86 2.86
CA ILE A 60 -0.13 -5.20 3.38
C ILE A 60 -0.24 -3.71 3.09
N PHE A 61 -0.02 -2.87 4.09
CA PHE A 61 0.18 -1.44 3.96
C PHE A 61 1.61 -1.13 4.38
N ALA A 62 2.44 -0.66 3.47
CA ALA A 62 3.77 -0.15 3.78
C ALA A 62 3.72 1.39 3.79
N ASN A 63 3.98 2.00 4.94
CA ASN A 63 3.86 3.44 5.12
C ASN A 63 5.20 4.12 4.85
N GLY A 64 5.20 5.05 3.89
CA GLY A 64 6.40 5.74 3.45
C GLY A 64 6.96 6.70 4.48
N ARG A 65 8.23 7.03 4.31
CA ARG A 65 8.87 8.15 4.99
C ARG A 65 8.28 9.48 4.53
N SER A 66 8.25 10.46 5.43
CA SER A 66 7.91 11.84 5.07
C SER A 66 8.98 12.40 4.11
N ILE A 67 8.51 13.06 3.07
CA ILE A 67 9.28 13.65 1.97
C ILE A 67 9.03 15.15 2.01
N ASN A 68 10.10 15.91 2.26
CA ASN A 68 10.05 17.36 2.17
C ASN A 68 9.95 17.79 0.71
N SER A 69 9.11 18.77 0.44
CA SER A 69 8.93 19.41 -0.87
C SER A 69 8.68 20.90 -0.68
N ASP A 70 8.72 21.67 -1.75
CA ASP A 70 8.11 23.00 -1.78
C ASP A 70 6.63 22.90 -2.17
N PHE A 71 5.93 24.05 -2.16
CA PHE A 71 4.52 24.18 -2.55
C PHE A 71 4.21 23.65 -3.96
N SER A 72 5.22 23.58 -4.84
CA SER A 72 5.06 23.09 -6.20
C SER A 72 4.93 21.56 -6.27
N GLY A 73 5.36 20.84 -5.23
CA GLY A 73 5.30 19.39 -5.15
C GLY A 73 6.33 18.65 -6.02
N VAL A 74 7.27 19.36 -6.67
CA VAL A 74 8.22 18.74 -7.61
C VAL A 74 9.07 17.65 -6.94
N GLY A 75 9.59 17.91 -5.74
CA GLY A 75 10.40 16.95 -5.00
C GLY A 75 9.60 15.70 -4.61
N PHE A 76 8.39 15.92 -4.09
CA PHE A 76 7.47 14.83 -3.75
C PHE A 76 7.14 13.96 -4.96
N ARG A 77 6.71 14.57 -6.08
CA ARG A 77 6.37 13.86 -7.32
C ARG A 77 7.55 13.06 -7.86
N ALA A 78 8.76 13.61 -7.87
CA ALA A 78 9.94 12.87 -8.32
C ALA A 78 10.19 11.60 -7.49
N CYS A 79 9.95 11.65 -6.16
CA CYS A 79 10.03 10.47 -5.30
C CYS A 79 8.92 9.46 -5.59
N PHE A 80 7.69 9.94 -5.79
CA PHE A 80 6.55 9.10 -6.16
C PHE A 80 6.77 8.40 -7.51
N ASP A 81 7.17 9.15 -8.53
CA ASP A 81 7.41 8.66 -9.90
C ASP A 81 8.54 7.64 -9.93
N LYS A 82 9.57 7.82 -9.10
CA LYS A 82 10.65 6.84 -8.95
C LYS A 82 10.14 5.50 -8.39
N MET A 83 9.28 5.54 -7.37
CA MET A 83 8.66 4.34 -6.82
C MET A 83 7.72 3.68 -7.83
N MET A 84 6.86 4.47 -8.47
CA MET A 84 5.97 4.02 -9.55
C MET A 84 6.75 3.32 -10.66
N THR A 85 7.80 3.96 -11.18
CA THR A 85 8.66 3.40 -12.24
C THR A 85 9.28 2.07 -11.82
N SER A 86 9.74 1.97 -10.57
CA SER A 86 10.33 0.74 -10.03
C SER A 86 9.31 -0.40 -9.97
N LEU A 87 8.07 -0.10 -9.56
CA LEU A 87 6.98 -1.07 -9.56
C LEU A 87 6.56 -1.45 -10.99
N THR A 88 6.53 -0.50 -11.92
CA THR A 88 6.20 -0.76 -13.33
C THR A 88 7.19 -1.73 -13.98
N VAL A 89 8.48 -1.63 -13.66
CA VAL A 89 9.50 -2.59 -14.13
C VAL A 89 9.21 -4.02 -13.65
N ILE A 90 8.64 -4.18 -12.45
CA ILE A 90 8.39 -5.48 -11.82
C ILE A 90 7.04 -6.06 -12.24
N TYR A 91 6.01 -5.21 -12.34
CA TYR A 91 4.60 -5.62 -12.45
C TYR A 91 3.93 -5.18 -13.75
N GLY A 92 4.66 -4.54 -14.67
CA GLY A 92 4.10 -4.01 -15.91
C GLY A 92 3.39 -2.68 -15.70
N ASP A 93 2.58 -2.27 -16.69
CA ASP A 93 1.99 -0.93 -16.70
C ASP A 93 0.98 -0.72 -15.56
N CYS A 94 0.92 0.54 -15.12
CA CYS A 94 -0.01 1.01 -14.11
C CYS A 94 -1.08 1.90 -14.74
N PHE A 95 -2.14 2.16 -14.00
CA PHE A 95 -3.16 3.13 -14.37
C PHE A 95 -3.39 4.12 -13.22
N PHE A 96 -3.61 5.38 -13.59
CA PHE A 96 -4.01 6.41 -12.65
C PHE A 96 -5.48 6.23 -12.27
N LEU A 97 -5.75 6.12 -10.97
CA LEU A 97 -7.10 6.07 -10.43
C LEU A 97 -7.73 7.46 -10.37
N ASP A 98 -6.90 8.47 -10.11
CA ASP A 98 -7.36 9.85 -10.02
C ASP A 98 -7.37 10.51 -11.40
N SER A 99 -8.39 11.34 -11.64
CA SER A 99 -8.61 12.02 -12.92
C SER A 99 -7.66 13.20 -13.19
N PHE A 100 -6.68 13.45 -12.33
CA PHE A 100 -5.71 14.54 -12.50
C PHE A 100 -4.68 14.18 -13.59
N LYS A 101 -5.13 14.25 -14.85
CA LYS A 101 -4.35 13.99 -16.07
C LYS A 101 -3.80 15.27 -16.71
N GLY A 102 -3.88 16.41 -16.03
CA GLY A 102 -3.47 17.73 -16.55
C GLY A 102 -2.09 18.18 -16.11
N GLU A 103 -1.59 19.28 -16.67
CA GLU A 103 -0.39 19.95 -16.19
C GLU A 103 -0.55 20.33 -14.72
N TYR A 104 0.41 19.92 -13.88
CA TYR A 104 0.37 20.22 -12.46
C TYR A 104 0.57 21.71 -12.25
N PRO A 105 -0.38 22.40 -11.60
CA PRO A 105 -0.23 23.81 -11.32
C PRO A 105 0.94 24.01 -10.35
N GLY A 106 1.53 25.22 -10.38
CA GLY A 106 2.69 25.57 -9.55
C GLY A 106 2.45 25.48 -8.04
N ASN A 107 1.21 25.23 -7.60
CA ASN A 107 0.78 25.05 -6.21
C ASN A 107 0.16 23.67 -5.94
N TRP A 108 0.65 22.63 -6.60
CA TRP A 108 0.09 21.29 -6.49
C TRP A 108 -0.08 20.79 -5.04
N MET A 109 0.89 21.00 -4.14
CA MET A 109 0.78 20.56 -2.75
C MET A 109 -0.36 21.26 -2.00
N GLU A 110 -0.57 22.55 -2.29
CA GLU A 110 -1.68 23.34 -1.73
C GLU A 110 -3.02 22.73 -2.15
N LEU A 111 -3.22 22.49 -3.45
CA LEU A 111 -4.45 21.89 -3.96
C LEU A 111 -4.74 20.50 -3.39
N MET A 112 -3.70 19.67 -3.26
CA MET A 112 -3.86 18.32 -2.70
C MET A 112 -4.25 18.39 -1.22
N CYS A 113 -3.63 19.30 -0.47
CA CYS A 113 -3.90 19.50 0.95
C CYS A 113 -5.29 20.12 1.20
N ASP A 114 -5.67 21.16 0.46
CA ASP A 114 -6.93 21.90 0.64
C ASP A 114 -8.17 21.09 0.24
N HIS A 115 -8.00 20.14 -0.68
CA HIS A 115 -9.09 19.36 -1.24
C HIS A 115 -9.02 17.88 -0.87
N GLU A 116 -8.10 17.51 0.03
CA GLU A 116 -7.86 16.12 0.45
C GLU A 116 -7.75 15.17 -0.75
N LEU A 117 -7.09 15.64 -1.82
CA LEU A 117 -6.91 14.86 -3.03
C LEU A 117 -5.75 13.90 -2.85
N HIS A 118 -5.89 12.74 -3.47
CA HIS A 118 -4.83 11.75 -3.57
C HIS A 118 -4.35 11.64 -5.02
N TYR A 119 -3.08 11.28 -5.15
CA TYR A 119 -2.46 10.92 -6.40
C TYR A 119 -2.14 9.44 -6.32
N THR A 120 -2.98 8.68 -6.99
CA THR A 120 -3.04 7.24 -6.84
C THR A 120 -2.84 6.56 -8.17
N VAL A 121 -1.90 5.62 -8.18
CA VAL A 121 -1.72 4.67 -9.27
C VAL A 121 -1.96 3.26 -8.77
N ALA A 122 -2.44 2.42 -9.66
CA ALA A 122 -2.68 1.02 -9.35
C ALA A 122 -2.20 0.09 -10.46
N TRP A 123 -1.92 -1.14 -10.05
CA TRP A 123 -1.68 -2.28 -10.92
C TRP A 123 -2.76 -3.31 -10.61
N GLU A 124 -3.52 -3.73 -11.63
CA GLU A 124 -4.52 -4.78 -11.52
C GLU A 124 -4.54 -5.60 -12.82
N LYS A 125 -4.81 -6.91 -12.74
CA LYS A 125 -4.76 -7.82 -13.91
C LYS A 125 -5.64 -7.35 -15.09
N ARG A 126 -6.73 -6.62 -14.81
CA ARG A 126 -7.63 -6.08 -15.85
C ARG A 126 -7.01 -4.96 -16.70
N PHE A 127 -5.83 -4.46 -16.34
CA PHE A 127 -5.10 -3.42 -17.05
C PHE A 127 -3.72 -3.90 -17.53
N ASP A 128 -3.62 -5.17 -17.94
CA ASP A 128 -2.42 -5.77 -18.54
C ASP A 128 -1.16 -5.79 -17.64
N SER A 129 -1.36 -5.69 -16.32
CA SER A 129 -0.27 -5.86 -15.35
C SER A 129 0.09 -7.33 -15.17
N CYS A 130 1.39 -7.60 -15.09
CA CYS A 130 1.99 -8.91 -14.87
C CYS A 130 2.05 -9.26 -13.37
N LEU A 131 0.91 -9.16 -12.67
CA LEU A 131 0.85 -9.47 -11.23
C LEU A 131 1.13 -10.95 -10.98
N LYS A 132 2.04 -11.20 -10.05
CA LYS A 132 2.54 -12.52 -9.61
C LYS A 132 2.29 -12.70 -8.10
N HIS A 133 2.64 -13.84 -7.52
CA HIS A 133 2.61 -14.04 -6.06
C HIS A 133 1.21 -13.90 -5.43
N SER A 134 0.18 -14.31 -6.17
CA SER A 134 -1.23 -14.14 -5.79
C SER A 134 -1.61 -12.70 -5.40
N ILE A 135 -0.88 -11.70 -5.93
CA ILE A 135 -1.25 -10.30 -5.80
C ILE A 135 -2.42 -10.03 -6.75
N ARG A 136 -3.51 -9.50 -6.19
CA ARG A 136 -4.68 -9.05 -6.95
C ARG A 136 -4.55 -7.60 -7.39
N LYS A 137 -4.02 -6.76 -6.50
CA LYS A 137 -3.93 -5.32 -6.70
C LYS A 137 -2.75 -4.74 -5.94
N ILE A 138 -2.09 -3.77 -6.57
CA ILE A 138 -1.11 -2.89 -5.93
C ILE A 138 -1.64 -1.47 -6.05
N MET A 139 -1.53 -0.67 -4.99
CA MET A 139 -1.79 0.77 -5.03
C MET A 139 -0.60 1.53 -4.47
N LEU A 140 -0.16 2.56 -5.17
CA LEU A 140 0.72 3.58 -4.62
C LEU A 140 -0.11 4.84 -4.46
N VAL A 141 -0.28 5.29 -3.22
CA VAL A 141 -1.18 6.39 -2.84
C VAL A 141 -0.34 7.52 -2.24
N SER A 142 -0.49 8.75 -2.73
CA SER A 142 0.09 9.91 -2.05
C SER A 142 -0.73 10.27 -0.81
N ASP A 143 -0.04 10.63 0.25
CA ASP A 143 -0.61 11.18 1.48
C ASP A 143 0.09 12.51 1.77
N ILE A 144 -0.61 13.61 1.52
CA ILE A 144 -0.05 14.95 1.69
C ILE A 144 -0.31 15.40 3.13
N GLU A 145 0.77 15.55 3.89
CA GLU A 145 0.72 15.84 5.33
C GLU A 145 0.66 17.35 5.59
N SER A 146 1.19 18.16 4.67
CA SER A 146 1.16 19.62 4.71
C SER A 146 1.48 20.22 3.34
N TYR A 147 1.47 21.55 3.24
CA TYR A 147 1.84 22.25 2.00
C TYR A 147 3.30 22.06 1.56
N ASN A 148 4.17 21.51 2.41
CA ASN A 148 5.58 21.29 2.12
C ASN A 148 6.08 19.88 2.49
N SER A 149 5.18 18.97 2.84
CA SER A 149 5.54 17.59 3.17
C SER A 149 4.43 16.61 2.79
N GLY A 150 4.84 15.40 2.45
CA GLY A 150 3.93 14.29 2.26
C GLY A 150 4.68 12.98 2.29
N LYS A 151 3.96 11.88 2.30
CA LYS A 151 4.49 10.53 2.12
C LYS A 151 3.69 9.81 1.05
N TYR A 152 4.08 8.58 0.76
CA TYR A 152 3.23 7.68 -0.01
C TYR A 152 3.10 6.36 0.73
N SER A 153 1.97 5.70 0.55
CA SER A 153 1.76 4.35 1.04
C SER A 153 1.70 3.39 -0.14
N LEU A 154 2.31 2.23 0.04
CA LEU A 154 2.25 1.13 -0.92
C LEU A 154 1.40 0.02 -0.34
N ILE A 155 0.29 -0.28 -1.01
CA ILE A 155 -0.72 -1.23 -0.57
C ILE A 155 -0.70 -2.43 -1.51
N TYR A 156 -0.58 -3.63 -0.95
CA TYR A 156 -0.75 -4.88 -1.67
C TYR A 156 -2.00 -5.59 -1.16
N SER A 157 -2.94 -5.89 -2.05
CA SER A 157 -4.07 -6.78 -1.78
C SER A 157 -3.83 -8.12 -2.47
N PHE A 158 -3.96 -9.21 -1.72
CA PHE A 158 -3.86 -10.56 -2.26
C PHE A 158 -5.20 -11.05 -2.85
N GLU A 159 -5.19 -12.19 -3.52
CA GLU A 159 -6.38 -12.77 -4.16
C GLU A 159 -7.48 -13.13 -3.14
N ASN A 160 -7.14 -13.48 -1.90
CA ASN A 160 -8.07 -13.79 -0.80
C ASN A 160 -8.68 -12.56 -0.10
N ASP A 161 -8.35 -11.35 -0.54
CA ASP A 161 -8.68 -10.09 0.16
C ASP A 161 -10.19 -9.83 0.21
N ASN A 162 -10.97 -10.22 -0.80
CA ASN A 162 -12.43 -9.99 -0.79
C ASN A 162 -13.13 -10.93 0.21
N GLU A 163 -12.72 -12.19 0.26
CA GLU A 163 -13.30 -13.15 1.19
C GLU A 163 -12.88 -12.85 2.64
N ALA A 164 -11.66 -12.38 2.85
CA ALA A 164 -11.18 -11.94 4.16
C ALA A 164 -11.93 -10.70 4.67
N ASP A 165 -12.13 -9.68 3.83
CA ASP A 165 -12.93 -8.51 4.18
C ASP A 165 -14.38 -8.88 4.54
N SER A 166 -14.97 -9.84 3.81
CA SER A 166 -16.33 -10.33 4.10
C SER A 166 -16.41 -11.06 5.45
N GLU A 167 -15.36 -11.79 5.85
CA GLU A 167 -15.29 -12.46 7.16
C GLU A 167 -15.24 -11.45 8.30
N MET A 168 -14.46 -10.38 8.15
CA MET A 168 -14.34 -9.34 9.18
C MET A 168 -15.66 -8.59 9.37
N GLN A 169 -16.34 -8.21 8.28
CA GLN A 169 -17.63 -7.52 8.36
C GLN A 169 -18.73 -8.35 9.02
N ASN A 170 -18.73 -9.68 8.82
CA ASN A 170 -19.70 -10.56 9.47
C ASN A 170 -19.41 -10.77 10.96
N THR A 171 -18.13 -10.79 11.35
CA THR A 171 -17.73 -10.95 12.76
C THR A 171 -18.16 -9.75 13.60
N ASP A 172 -18.13 -8.53 13.03
CA ASP A 172 -18.60 -7.32 13.73
C ASP A 172 -20.13 -7.29 13.92
N ASN A 173 -20.89 -7.93 13.02
CA ASN A 173 -22.35 -8.00 13.10
C ASN A 173 -22.86 -9.05 14.12
N ASP A 174 -22.08 -10.08 14.42
CA ASP A 174 -22.45 -11.13 15.39
C ASP A 174 -22.30 -10.69 16.87
N ILE A 175 -21.80 -9.46 17.10
CA ILE A 175 -21.56 -8.87 18.44
C ILE A 175 -22.67 -7.87 18.85
N LEU A 176 -23.69 -7.64 17.99
CA LEU A 176 -24.86 -6.78 18.25
C LEU A 176 -26.14 -7.59 18.45
#